data_AF-A0A164A3D5-F1
#
_entry.id   AF-A0A164A3D5-F1
#
_cell.length_a   1.000
_cell.length_b   1.000
_cell.length_c   1.000
_cell.angle_alpha   90.00
_cell.angle_beta   90.00
_cell.angle_gamma   90.00
#
_symmetry.space_group_name_H-M   'P 1'
#
loop_
_entity.id
_entity.type
_entity.pdbx_description
1 polymer ?
#
loop_
_entity_poly.entity_id
_entity_poly.type
_entity_poly.pdbx_seq_one_letter_code
_entity_poly.pdbx_strand_id
1 'polypeptide(L)'
;MEFSTIIKQAHSGVAYLALIFLVIVVINAFAGMSGNKEFTEKDRKLGLFGLIFTHIQLLLGLILYFVSPMVQSMGVAMKDSTMRLYALEHPLINIIAIVLITIGWSKHKKTADSKGKFKKFAIFYTLGLILILSRIPWKMWLPSLFA
;
A
#
# COMPACT_ATOMS: atom_id res chain seq x y z
N MET A 1 21.90 -8.64 15.83
CA MET A 1 20.79 -7.75 15.47
C MET A 1 19.51 -8.52 15.73
N GLU A 2 18.61 -8.00 16.58
CA GLU A 2 17.33 -8.66 16.88
C GLU A 2 16.53 -8.92 15.60
N PHE A 3 15.90 -10.09 15.48
CA PHE A 3 15.13 -10.50 14.30
C PHE A 3 14.06 -9.45 13.91
N SER A 4 13.38 -8.89 14.90
CA SER A 4 12.34 -7.85 14.71
C SER A 4 12.89 -6.57 14.06
N THR A 5 14.14 -6.20 14.32
CA THR A 5 14.80 -5.02 13.71
C THR A 5 15.05 -5.24 12.22
N ILE A 6 15.50 -6.44 11.83
CA ILE A 6 15.73 -6.80 10.43
C ILE A 6 14.40 -6.73 9.66
N ILE A 7 13.34 -7.33 10.22
CA ILE A 7 12.02 -7.31 9.59
C ILE A 7 11.46 -5.89 9.51
N LYS A 8 11.63 -5.06 10.55
CA LYS A 8 11.22 -3.65 10.53
C LYS A 8 11.90 -2.87 9.41
N GLN A 9 13.22 -3.03 9.24
CA GLN A 9 13.96 -2.37 8.17
C GLN A 9 13.50 -2.84 6.79
N ALA A 10 13.28 -4.15 6.60
CA ALA A 10 12.74 -4.70 5.37
C ALA A 10 11.33 -4.16 5.07
N HIS A 11 10.44 -4.12 6.07
CA HIS A 11 9.09 -3.58 5.94
C HIS A 11 9.09 -2.09 5.57
N SER A 12 9.98 -1.28 6.17
CA SER A 12 10.12 0.12 5.77
C SER A 12 10.71 0.28 4.37
N GLY A 13 11.72 -0.53 3.99
CA GLY A 13 12.32 -0.50 2.66
C GLY A 13 11.33 -0.85 1.55
N VAL A 14 10.57 -1.94 1.74
CA VAL A 14 9.54 -2.38 0.77
C VAL A 14 8.38 -1.38 0.67
N ALA A 15 8.05 -0.67 1.76
CA ALA A 15 7.03 0.37 1.72
C ALA A 15 7.36 1.48 0.72
N TYR A 16 8.63 1.91 0.64
CA TYR A 16 9.05 2.90 -0.36
C TYR A 16 8.83 2.39 -1.78
N LEU A 17 9.18 1.12 -2.06
CA LEU A 17 8.91 0.49 -3.35
C LEU A 17 7.42 0.42 -3.66
N ALA A 18 6.60 -0.01 -2.70
CA ALA A 18 5.15 -0.07 -2.85
C ALA A 18 4.57 1.32 -3.18
N LEU A 19 4.98 2.36 -2.46
CA LEU A 19 4.52 3.73 -2.68
C LEU A 19 4.93 4.25 -4.07
N ILE A 20 6.20 4.07 -4.46
CA ILE A 20 6.70 4.50 -5.77
C ILE A 20 5.91 3.85 -6.89
N PHE A 21 5.72 2.52 -6.84
CA PHE A 21 4.97 1.81 -7.89
C PHE A 21 3.49 2.17 -7.89
N LEU A 22 2.85 2.35 -6.73
CA LEU A 22 1.45 2.81 -6.68
C LEU A 22 1.29 4.19 -7.31
N VAL A 23 2.18 5.15 -7.00
CA VAL A 23 2.18 6.49 -7.60
C VAL A 23 2.37 6.41 -9.11
N ILE A 24 3.34 5.61 -9.59
CA ILE A 24 3.58 5.41 -11.02
C ILE A 24 2.33 4.84 -11.71
N VAL A 25 1.69 3.82 -11.13
CA VAL A 25 0.47 3.22 -11.69
C VAL A 25 -0.66 4.24 -11.77
N VAL A 26 -0.86 5.04 -10.72
CA VAL A 26 -1.89 6.07 -10.68
C VAL A 26 -1.65 7.12 -11.76
N ILE A 27 -0.45 7.70 -11.84
CA ILE A 27 -0.09 8.69 -12.85
C ILE A 27 -0.26 8.11 -14.27
N ASN A 28 0.26 6.91 -14.49
CA ASN A 28 0.16 6.24 -15.78
C ASN A 28 -1.30 5.96 -16.18
N ALA A 29 -2.14 5.56 -15.23
CA ALA A 29 -3.55 5.30 -15.48
C ALA A 29 -4.33 6.56 -15.88
N PHE A 30 -4.12 7.67 -15.18
CA PHE A 30 -4.74 8.95 -15.56
C PHE A 30 -4.21 9.46 -16.91
N ALA A 31 -2.90 9.38 -17.16
CA ALA A 31 -2.32 9.78 -18.44
C ALA A 31 -2.82 8.92 -19.61
N GLY A 32 -2.97 7.60 -19.40
CA GLY A 32 -3.52 6.67 -20.38
C GLY A 32 -4.98 6.96 -20.71
N MET A 33 -5.80 7.30 -19.70
CA MET A 33 -7.19 7.69 -19.89
C MET A 33 -7.34 9.02 -20.65
N SER A 34 -6.61 10.06 -20.24
CA SER A 34 -6.72 11.40 -20.84
C SER A 34 -6.17 11.45 -22.27
N GLY A 35 -5.15 10.65 -22.56
CA GLY A 35 -4.54 10.56 -23.89
C GLY A 35 -5.17 9.54 -24.84
N ASN A 36 -6.26 8.86 -24.45
CA ASN A 36 -6.86 7.75 -25.20
C ASN A 36 -5.82 6.71 -25.68
N LYS A 37 -4.83 6.40 -24.83
CA LYS A 37 -3.75 5.48 -25.17
C LYS A 37 -4.26 4.04 -25.24
N GLU A 38 -3.62 3.22 -26.07
CA GLU A 38 -3.78 1.78 -25.98
C GLU A 38 -3.16 1.25 -24.67
N PHE A 39 -3.83 0.30 -24.04
CA PHE A 39 -3.32 -0.36 -22.85
C PHE A 39 -2.36 -1.48 -23.27
N THR A 40 -1.11 -1.35 -22.88
CA THR A 40 -0.02 -2.23 -23.30
C THR A 40 0.45 -3.14 -22.16
N GLU A 41 1.35 -4.07 -22.51
CA GLU A 41 2.03 -4.92 -21.51
C GLU A 41 2.86 -4.11 -20.51
N LYS A 42 3.37 -2.93 -20.89
CA LYS A 42 4.07 -2.03 -19.96
C LYS A 42 3.12 -1.58 -18.84
N ASP A 43 1.93 -1.12 -19.19
CA ASP A 43 0.92 -0.65 -18.25
C ASP A 43 0.48 -1.78 -17.30
N ARG A 44 0.32 -2.99 -17.85
CA ARG A 44 0.04 -4.19 -17.09
C ARG A 44 1.13 -4.50 -16.06
N LYS A 45 2.41 -4.45 -16.48
CA LYS A 45 3.56 -4.72 -15.60
C LYS A 45 3.66 -3.68 -14.48
N LEU A 46 3.41 -2.41 -14.76
CA LEU A 46 3.35 -1.37 -13.71
C LEU A 46 2.30 -1.73 -12.65
N GLY A 47 1.08 -2.07 -13.09
CA GLY A 47 0.01 -2.51 -12.19
C GLY A 47 0.39 -3.76 -11.38
N LEU A 48 1.08 -4.71 -12.01
CA LEU A 48 1.55 -5.94 -11.37
C LEU A 48 2.58 -5.66 -10.29
N PHE A 49 3.57 -4.80 -10.54
CA PHE A 49 4.57 -4.47 -9.54
C PHE A 49 3.96 -3.74 -8.34
N GLY A 50 3.02 -2.81 -8.56
CA GLY A 50 2.25 -2.19 -7.49
C GLY A 50 1.49 -3.23 -6.64
N LEU A 51 0.90 -4.25 -7.27
CA LEU A 51 0.26 -5.36 -6.57
C LEU A 51 1.27 -6.19 -5.77
N ILE A 52 2.38 -6.59 -6.38
CA ILE A 52 3.40 -7.45 -5.73
C ILE A 52 3.99 -6.75 -4.51
N PHE A 53 4.47 -5.52 -4.64
CA PHE A 53 5.11 -4.83 -3.52
C PHE A 53 4.14 -4.56 -2.37
N THR A 54 2.87 -4.26 -2.65
CA THR A 54 1.86 -4.08 -1.60
C THR A 54 1.53 -5.38 -0.87
N HIS A 55 1.58 -6.54 -1.55
CA HIS A 55 1.39 -7.85 -0.90
C HIS A 55 2.63 -8.28 -0.10
N ILE A 56 3.85 -8.07 -0.63
CA ILE A 56 5.09 -8.31 0.14
C ILE A 56 5.10 -7.42 1.38
N GLN A 57 4.68 -6.16 1.25
CA GLN A 57 4.54 -5.23 2.39
C GLN A 57 3.61 -5.78 3.47
N LEU A 58 2.46 -6.35 3.08
CA LEU A 58 1.53 -6.98 4.02
C LEU A 58 2.17 -8.17 4.72
N LEU A 59 2.85 -9.06 4.00
CA LEU A 59 3.49 -10.22 4.61
C LEU A 59 4.55 -9.81 5.63
N LEU A 60 5.41 -8.85 5.29
CA LEU A 60 6.38 -8.29 6.23
C LEU A 60 5.70 -7.62 7.42
N GLY A 61 4.59 -6.92 7.17
CA GLY A 61 3.80 -6.25 8.22
C GLY A 61 3.14 -7.24 9.18
N LEU A 62 2.63 -8.37 8.67
CA LEU A 62 2.08 -9.45 9.47
C LEU A 62 3.16 -10.12 10.32
N ILE A 63 4.33 -10.41 9.75
CA ILE A 63 5.45 -10.94 10.55
C ILE A 63 5.81 -9.95 11.66
N LEU A 64 5.98 -8.67 11.31
CA LEU A 64 6.30 -7.61 12.27
C LEU A 64 5.22 -7.48 13.35
N TYR A 65 3.95 -7.67 13.00
CA TYR A 65 2.82 -7.61 13.94
C TYR A 65 2.98 -8.60 15.09
N PHE A 66 3.50 -9.81 14.82
CA PHE A 66 3.65 -10.86 15.82
C PHE A 66 5.00 -10.87 16.54
N VAL A 67 6.07 -10.34 15.92
CA VAL A 67 7.43 -10.39 16.51
C VAL A 67 7.90 -9.07 17.11
N SER A 68 7.18 -7.98 16.89
CA SER A 68 7.52 -6.66 17.42
C SER A 68 6.99 -6.47 18.84
N PRO A 69 7.81 -5.97 19.78
CA PRO A 69 7.33 -5.59 21.11
C PRO A 69 6.42 -4.35 21.08
N MET A 70 6.33 -3.67 19.94
CA MET A 70 5.54 -2.44 19.77
C MET A 70 4.03 -2.71 19.67
N VAL A 71 3.63 -3.93 19.30
CA VAL A 71 2.22 -4.31 19.21
C VAL A 71 1.78 -4.80 20.58
N GLN A 72 1.10 -3.93 21.32
CA GLN A 72 0.57 -4.21 22.65
C GLN A 72 -0.83 -4.81 22.58
N SER A 73 -1.31 -5.37 23.69
CA SER A 73 -2.69 -5.88 23.78
C SER A 73 -3.72 -4.81 23.41
N MET A 74 -4.83 -5.21 22.79
CA MET A 74 -5.87 -4.27 22.34
C MET A 74 -6.41 -3.39 23.49
N GLY A 75 -6.51 -3.92 24.72
CA GLY A 75 -6.97 -3.15 25.87
C GLY A 75 -6.04 -1.98 26.23
N VAL A 76 -4.73 -2.14 26.04
CA VAL A 76 -3.74 -1.08 26.21
C VAL A 76 -3.75 -0.16 24.99
N ALA A 77 -3.69 -0.73 23.79
CA ALA A 77 -3.61 0.02 22.54
C ALA A 77 -4.81 0.97 22.37
N MET A 78 -6.02 0.58 22.76
CA MET A 78 -7.20 1.44 22.61
C MET A 78 -7.14 2.72 23.46
N LYS A 79 -6.38 2.72 24.56
CA LYS A 79 -6.24 3.87 25.48
C LYS A 79 -5.19 4.87 25.04
N ASP A 80 -4.27 4.49 24.17
CA ASP A 80 -3.18 5.33 23.67
C ASP A 80 -3.28 5.50 22.16
N SER A 81 -3.40 6.75 21.68
CA SER A 81 -3.63 7.02 20.26
C SER A 81 -2.46 6.58 19.37
N THR A 82 -1.24 6.62 19.88
CA THR A 82 -0.05 6.17 19.16
C THR A 82 -0.05 4.64 19.05
N MET A 83 -0.28 3.93 20.14
CA MET A 83 -0.36 2.46 20.13
C MET A 83 -1.54 1.96 19.29
N ARG A 84 -2.70 2.63 19.34
CA ARG A 84 -3.85 2.29 18.49
C ARG A 84 -3.53 2.42 17.01
N LEU A 85 -2.78 3.46 16.62
CA LEU A 85 -2.34 3.64 15.25
C LEU A 85 -1.52 2.44 14.77
N TYR A 86 -0.51 1.99 15.54
CA TYR A 86 0.34 0.87 15.15
C TYR A 86 -0.37 -0.49 15.20
N ALA A 87 -1.16 -0.74 16.24
CA ALA A 87 -1.70 -2.07 16.52
C ALA A 87 -3.03 -2.34 15.80
N LEU A 88 -3.75 -1.31 15.36
CA LEU A 88 -5.08 -1.46 14.75
C LEU A 88 -5.25 -0.62 13.49
N GLU A 89 -5.14 0.71 13.58
CA GLU A 89 -5.58 1.59 12.49
C GLU A 89 -4.70 1.42 11.23
N HIS A 90 -3.38 1.32 11.40
CA HIS A 90 -2.46 1.12 10.28
C HIS A 90 -2.64 -0.26 9.61
N PRO A 91 -2.58 -1.41 10.32
CA PRO A 91 -2.81 -2.71 9.71
C PRO A 91 -4.18 -2.82 9.04
N LEU A 92 -5.25 -2.36 9.71
CA LEU A 92 -6.61 -2.46 9.20
C LEU A 92 -6.81 -1.68 7.90
N ILE A 93 -6.40 -0.41 7.89
CA ILE A 93 -6.56 0.43 6.69
C ILE A 93 -5.67 -0.07 5.53
N ASN A 94 -4.47 -0.60 5.82
CA ASN A 94 -3.64 -1.19 4.78
C ASN A 94 -4.24 -2.46 4.18
N ILE A 95 -4.88 -3.32 4.99
CA ILE A 95 -5.59 -4.50 4.46
C ILE A 95 -6.72 -4.07 3.51
N ILE A 96 -7.51 -3.07 3.89
CA ILE A 96 -8.58 -2.53 3.03
C ILE A 96 -7.99 -1.96 1.73
N ALA A 97 -6.90 -1.20 1.81
CA ALA A 97 -6.21 -0.68 0.64
C ALA A 97 -5.75 -1.79 -0.31
N ILE A 98 -5.15 -2.86 0.22
CA ILE A 98 -4.67 -4.01 -0.56
C ILE A 98 -5.82 -4.78 -1.20
N VAL A 99 -6.94 -4.94 -0.51
CA VAL A 99 -8.16 -5.51 -1.09
C VAL A 99 -8.62 -4.68 -2.30
N LEU A 100 -8.66 -3.35 -2.19
CA LEU A 100 -9.02 -2.48 -3.32
C LEU A 100 -8.04 -2.63 -4.49
N ILE A 101 -6.73 -2.61 -4.23
CA ILE A 101 -5.69 -2.82 -5.25
C ILE A 101 -5.88 -4.17 -5.95
N THR A 102 -6.16 -5.23 -5.18
CA THR A 102 -6.44 -6.58 -5.69
C THR A 102 -7.70 -6.64 -6.55
N ILE A 103 -8.75 -5.90 -6.18
CA ILE A 103 -9.95 -5.74 -6.99
C ILE A 103 -9.63 -5.02 -8.30
N GLY A 104 -8.85 -3.93 -8.26
CA GLY A 104 -8.38 -3.21 -9.45
C GLY A 104 -7.63 -4.14 -10.41
N TRP A 105 -6.67 -4.91 -9.87
CA TRP A 105 -5.94 -5.93 -10.60
C TRP A 105 -6.85 -7.02 -11.17
N SER A 106 -7.83 -7.51 -10.40
CA SER A 106 -8.70 -8.58 -10.87
C SER A 106 -9.67 -8.10 -11.95
N LYS A 107 -10.17 -6.87 -11.84
CA LYS A 107 -11.12 -6.28 -12.79
C LYS A 107 -10.46 -5.83 -14.10
N HIS A 108 -9.23 -5.32 -14.10
CA HIS A 108 -8.58 -4.90 -15.36
C HIS A 108 -8.41 -6.09 -16.33
N LYS A 109 -8.09 -7.29 -15.80
CA LYS A 109 -7.94 -8.53 -16.61
C LYS A 109 -9.21 -8.92 -17.35
N LYS A 110 -10.38 -8.59 -16.80
CA LYS A 110 -11.70 -8.92 -17.37
C LYS A 110 -12.27 -7.80 -18.25
N THR A 111 -11.53 -6.70 -18.43
CA THR A 111 -11.99 -5.54 -19.20
C THR A 111 -11.35 -5.61 -20.60
N ALA A 112 -12.16 -5.49 -21.65
CA ALA A 112 -11.68 -5.63 -23.03
C ALA A 112 -10.97 -4.36 -23.54
N ASP A 113 -11.58 -3.19 -23.32
CA ASP A 113 -11.11 -1.93 -23.88
C ASP A 113 -10.00 -1.26 -23.04
N SER A 114 -9.10 -0.54 -23.72
CA SER A 114 -7.94 0.12 -23.10
C SER A 114 -8.33 1.15 -22.04
N LYS A 115 -9.31 2.00 -22.35
CA LYS A 115 -9.77 3.05 -21.43
C LYS A 115 -10.37 2.45 -20.15
N GLY A 116 -11.11 1.38 -20.28
CA GLY A 116 -11.67 0.60 -19.17
C GLY A 116 -10.60 -0.01 -18.28
N LYS A 117 -9.53 -0.59 -18.86
CA LYS A 117 -8.39 -1.11 -18.09
C LYS A 117 -7.69 -0.02 -17.28
N PHE A 118 -7.35 1.10 -17.91
CA PHE A 118 -6.77 2.24 -17.20
C PHE A 118 -7.71 2.77 -16.10
N LYS A 119 -9.01 2.85 -16.36
CA LYS A 119 -10.00 3.27 -15.36
C LYS A 119 -10.02 2.37 -14.12
N LYS A 120 -9.80 1.06 -14.27
CA LYS A 120 -9.69 0.16 -13.09
C LYS A 120 -8.48 0.52 -12.24
N PHE A 121 -7.31 0.74 -12.84
CA PHE A 121 -6.13 1.18 -12.08
C PHE A 121 -6.34 2.56 -11.47
N ALA A 122 -6.82 3.55 -12.24
CA ALA A 122 -7.05 4.91 -11.76
C ALA A 122 -7.98 4.95 -10.52
N ILE A 123 -9.06 4.18 -10.49
CA ILE A 123 -9.97 4.20 -9.33
C ILE A 123 -9.37 3.41 -8.17
N PHE A 124 -9.07 2.14 -8.38
CA PHE A 124 -8.76 1.24 -7.27
C PHE A 124 -7.36 1.47 -6.68
N TYR A 125 -6.36 1.78 -7.51
CA TYR A 125 -5.01 2.03 -7.01
C TYR A 125 -4.91 3.42 -6.36
N THR A 126 -5.66 4.43 -6.83
CA THR A 126 -5.74 5.72 -6.14
C THR A 126 -6.41 5.60 -4.79
N LEU A 127 -7.55 4.90 -4.68
CA LEU A 127 -8.18 4.66 -3.39
C LEU A 127 -7.25 3.90 -2.44
N GLY A 128 -6.57 2.86 -2.92
CA GLY A 128 -5.57 2.14 -2.13
C GLY A 128 -4.42 3.04 -1.67
N LEU A 129 -3.87 3.86 -2.58
CA LEU A 129 -2.80 4.81 -2.26
C LEU A 129 -3.22 5.83 -1.21
N ILE A 130 -4.41 6.43 -1.33
CA ILE A 130 -4.94 7.39 -0.36
C ILE A 130 -5.09 6.73 1.02
N LEU A 131 -5.66 5.52 1.08
CA LEU A 131 -5.82 4.79 2.34
C LEU A 131 -4.46 4.49 2.99
N ILE A 132 -3.47 4.00 2.23
CA ILE A 132 -2.12 3.76 2.75
C ILE A 132 -1.52 5.06 3.30
N LEU A 133 -1.52 6.14 2.52
CA LEU A 133 -0.97 7.43 2.94
C LEU A 133 -1.66 8.00 4.20
N SER A 134 -2.96 7.72 4.37
CA SER A 134 -3.74 8.21 5.52
C SER A 134 -3.32 7.60 6.86
N ARG A 135 -2.71 6.42 6.86
CA ARG A 135 -2.33 5.68 8.07
C ARG A 135 -0.87 5.28 8.14
N ILE A 136 0.01 5.80 7.28
CA ILE A 136 1.45 5.68 7.53
C ILE A 136 1.76 6.35 8.88
N PRO A 137 2.56 5.71 9.76
CA PRO A 137 2.99 6.32 11.01
C PRO A 137 4.06 7.38 10.74
N TRP A 138 3.64 8.54 10.19
CA TRP A 138 4.52 9.60 9.69
C TRP A 138 5.52 10.10 10.72
N LYS A 139 5.14 10.19 12.00
CA LYS A 139 6.06 10.56 13.09
C LYS A 139 7.26 9.62 13.23
N MET A 140 7.10 8.34 12.90
CA MET A 140 8.20 7.37 12.91
C MET A 140 9.07 7.46 11.66
N TRP A 141 8.48 7.78 10.51
CA TRP A 141 9.20 7.84 9.23
C TRP A 141 9.93 9.16 9.01
N LEU A 142 9.30 10.26 9.40
CA LEU A 142 9.78 11.63 9.18
C LEU A 142 9.72 12.43 10.50
N PRO A 143 10.44 11.98 11.55
CA PRO A 143 10.37 12.62 12.87
C PRO A 143 10.71 14.11 12.82
N SER A 144 11.62 14.52 11.94
CA SER A 144 12.02 15.92 11.74
C SER A 144 10.90 16.84 11.23
N LEU A 145 9.83 16.29 10.63
CA LEU A 145 8.67 17.08 10.17
C LEU A 145 7.62 17.30 11.27
N PHE A 146 7.78 16.66 12.43
CA PHE A 146 6.80 16.68 13.53
C PHE A 146 7.45 17.01 14.90
N ALA A 147 8.68 17.53 14.87
CA ALA A 147 9.43 18.00 16.03
C ALA A 147 9.07 19.43 16.41
#